data_AF-A0A5S9MAN3-F1
#
_entry.id   AF-A0A5S9MAN3-F1
#
_cell.length_a   1.000
_cell.length_b   1.000
_cell.length_c   1.000
_cell.angle_alpha   90.00
_cell.angle_beta   90.00
_cell.angle_gamma   90.00
#
_symmetry.space_group_name_H-M   'P 1'
#
loop_
_entity.id
_entity.type
_entity.pdbx_description
1 polymer ?
#
loop_
_entity_poly.entity_id
_entity_poly.type
_entity_poly.pdbx_seq_one_letter_code
_entity_poly.pdbx_strand_id
1 'polypeptide(L)'
;MPIKKRFQIHCSTCFSSFACILFTPQLTRKDGKEYFYLLELQHVHGEMKTFDSLSQLLDRFYFGKAERDRVKQQAADLERFVVNEKKKK
;
A
#
# COMPACT_ATOMS: atom_id res chain seq x y z
N MET A 1 -21.90 -35.74 33.09
CA MET A 1 -21.96 -35.86 31.62
C MET A 1 -20.76 -35.15 31.01
N PRO A 2 -20.21 -35.68 29.90
CA PRO A 2 -18.82 -35.56 29.45
C PRO A 2 -18.65 -34.35 28.49
N ILE A 3 -17.48 -33.91 28.02
CA ILE A 3 -16.55 -34.59 27.13
C ILE A 3 -15.24 -33.77 27.05
N LYS A 4 -14.12 -34.52 27.09
CA LYS A 4 -12.72 -34.22 26.72
C LYS A 4 -12.59 -33.31 25.47
N LYS A 5 -11.48 -32.59 25.26
CA LYS A 5 -10.29 -33.06 24.53
C LYS A 5 -9.25 -31.94 24.58
N ARG A 6 -8.06 -32.13 25.19
CA ARG A 6 -6.87 -32.74 24.55
C ARG A 6 -6.49 -31.98 23.26
N PHE A 7 -5.91 -30.79 23.42
CA PHE A 7 -5.25 -30.09 22.32
C PHE A 7 -3.88 -30.76 22.09
N GLN A 8 -3.89 -31.80 21.26
CA GLN A 8 -2.71 -32.49 20.82
C GLN A 8 -2.22 -31.78 19.55
N ILE A 9 -1.27 -30.86 19.70
CA ILE A 9 -0.61 -30.23 18.57
C ILE A 9 0.47 -31.19 18.09
N HIS A 10 0.06 -32.12 17.23
CA HIS A 10 0.94 -32.85 16.33
C HIS A 10 0.59 -32.40 14.92
N CYS A 11 1.31 -31.42 14.38
CA CYS A 11 1.34 -31.16 12.95
C CYS A 11 2.57 -30.31 12.61
N SER A 12 3.66 -30.98 12.24
CA SER A 12 4.94 -30.40 11.80
C SER A 12 4.89 -29.75 10.41
N THR A 13 3.69 -29.44 9.88
CA THR A 13 3.50 -28.79 8.56
C THR A 13 2.50 -27.62 8.56
N CYS A 14 2.03 -27.16 9.73
CA CYS A 14 1.01 -26.09 9.83
C CYS A 14 1.60 -24.67 9.98
N PHE A 15 2.81 -24.40 9.49
CA PHE A 15 3.39 -23.05 9.59
C PHE A 15 3.03 -22.15 8.40
N SER A 16 2.67 -22.73 7.25
CA SER A 16 2.35 -21.95 6.04
C SER A 16 0.91 -21.41 6.00
N SER A 17 -0.04 -22.01 6.73
CA SER A 17 -1.46 -21.60 6.71
C SER A 17 -1.82 -20.51 7.72
N PHE A 18 -1.02 -20.30 8.77
CA PHE A 18 -1.30 -19.26 9.77
C PHE A 18 -1.06 -17.83 9.24
N ALA A 19 -0.17 -17.67 8.25
CA ALA A 19 0.14 -16.38 7.66
C ALA A 19 -1.05 -15.75 6.90
N CYS A 20 -1.94 -16.58 6.34
CA CYS A 20 -3.10 -16.10 5.58
C CYS A 20 -4.22 -15.51 6.45
N ILE A 21 -4.29 -15.83 7.74
CA ILE A 21 -5.46 -15.49 8.57
C ILE A 21 -5.27 -14.13 9.27
N LEU A 22 -4.04 -13.63 9.42
CA LEU A 22 -3.78 -12.45 10.27
C LEU A 22 -3.55 -11.13 9.52
N PHE A 23 -3.22 -11.17 8.22
CA PHE A 23 -2.85 -9.97 7.48
C PHE A 23 -3.56 -9.94 6.12
N THR A 24 -4.46 -8.97 5.97
CA THR A 24 -5.14 -8.66 4.70
C THR A 24 -4.53 -7.37 4.15
N PRO A 25 -3.42 -7.46 3.37
CA PRO A 25 -2.80 -6.27 2.83
C PRO A 25 -3.77 -5.57 1.89
N GLN A 26 -4.08 -4.32 2.21
CA GLN A 26 -5.08 -3.53 1.50
C GLN A 26 -4.55 -2.14 1.16
N LEU A 27 -5.01 -1.64 0.02
CA LEU A 27 -4.76 -0.30 -0.49
C LEU A 27 -6.10 0.43 -0.60
N THR A 28 -6.22 1.58 0.08
CA THR A 28 -7.39 2.44 0.00
C THR A 28 -7.03 3.72 -0.74
N ARG A 29 -7.80 4.05 -1.78
CA ARG A 29 -7.64 5.31 -2.53
C ARG A 29 -8.75 6.29 -2.16
N LYS A 30 -8.35 7.48 -1.72
CA LYS A 30 -9.27 8.58 -1.38
C LYS A 30 -8.66 9.92 -1.82
N ASP A 31 -9.43 10.72 -2.58
CA ASP A 31 -9.08 12.10 -2.96
C ASP A 31 -7.68 12.24 -3.60
N GLY A 32 -7.29 11.26 -4.44
CA GLY A 32 -5.96 11.23 -5.08
C GLY A 32 -4.80 10.86 -4.15
N LYS A 33 -5.09 10.56 -2.88
CA LYS A 33 -4.14 9.98 -1.92
C LYS A 33 -4.38 8.48 -1.81
N GLU A 34 -3.30 7.74 -1.74
CA GLU A 34 -3.31 6.30 -1.55
C GLU A 34 -2.81 6.02 -0.13
N TYR A 35 -3.52 5.15 0.57
CA TYR A 35 -3.22 4.68 1.91
C TYR A 35 -3.06 3.16 1.81
N PHE A 36 -2.09 2.60 2.53
CA PHE A 36 -1.92 1.16 2.59
C PHE A 36 -1.79 0.73 4.04
N TYR A 37 -2.36 -0.43 4.37
CA TYR A 37 -2.26 -1.00 5.71
C TYR A 37 -2.44 -2.51 5.66
N LEU A 38 -1.98 -3.20 6.70
CA LEU A 38 -2.07 -4.66 6.83
C LEU A 38 -3.41 -5.14 7.42
N LEU A 39 -4.16 -4.22 8.03
CA LEU A 39 -5.46 -4.44 8.65
C LEU A 39 -6.49 -3.55 7.97
N GLU A 40 -7.76 -3.96 7.98
CA GLU A 40 -8.88 -3.20 7.43
C GLU A 40 -9.04 -1.82 8.10
N LEU A 41 -9.11 -0.75 7.28
CA LEU A 41 -9.28 0.62 7.75
C LEU A 41 -10.74 1.00 7.60
N GLN A 42 -11.53 0.76 8.64
CA GLN A 42 -12.96 1.06 8.64
C GLN A 42 -13.29 2.57 8.59
N HIS A 43 -12.31 3.43 8.86
CA HIS A 43 -12.48 4.89 8.90
C HIS A 43 -12.20 5.60 7.56
N VAL A 44 -11.61 4.90 6.59
CA VAL A 44 -11.32 5.46 5.27
C VAL A 44 -12.31 4.90 4.27
N HIS A 45 -13.41 5.62 4.07
CA HIS A 45 -14.37 5.31 3.00
C HIS A 45 -13.77 5.74 1.65
N GLY A 46 -13.38 4.76 0.84
CA GLY A 46 -12.77 4.96 -0.48
C GLY A 46 -12.71 3.65 -1.26
N GLU A 47 -12.07 3.67 -2.43
CA GLU A 47 -11.87 2.44 -3.21
C GLU A 47 -10.83 1.57 -2.52
N MET A 48 -11.25 0.42 -2.00
CA MET A 48 -10.39 -0.57 -1.35
C MET A 48 -9.99 -1.65 -2.35
N LYS A 49 -8.69 -1.96 -2.40
CA LYS A 49 -8.12 -3.07 -3.17
C LYS A 49 -7.30 -3.95 -2.24
N THR A 50 -7.68 -5.22 -2.17
CA THR A 50 -6.93 -6.24 -1.44
C THR A 50 -5.88 -6.88 -2.36
N PHE A 51 -4.79 -7.37 -1.76
CA PHE A 51 -3.70 -8.04 -2.46
C PHE A 51 -3.36 -9.36 -1.77
N ASP A 52 -2.74 -10.29 -2.50
CA ASP A 52 -2.34 -11.59 -1.96
C ASP A 52 -1.02 -11.50 -1.17
N SER A 53 -0.18 -10.50 -1.46
CA SER A 53 1.13 -10.33 -0.83
C SER A 53 1.46 -8.87 -0.59
N LEU A 54 2.23 -8.62 0.48
CA LEU A 54 2.72 -7.28 0.82
C LEU A 54 3.63 -6.71 -0.27
N SER A 55 4.43 -7.54 -0.94
CA SER A 55 5.29 -7.11 -2.04
C SER A 55 4.49 -6.52 -3.20
N GLN A 56 3.42 -7.19 -3.65
CA GLN A 56 2.57 -6.67 -4.73
C GLN A 56 1.87 -5.36 -4.35
N LEU A 57 1.46 -5.21 -3.09
CA LEU A 57 0.90 -3.97 -2.55
C LEU A 57 1.91 -2.81 -2.66
N LEU A 58 3.13 -3.03 -2.17
CA LEU A 58 4.19 -2.03 -2.15
C LEU A 58 4.64 -1.65 -3.56
N ASP A 59 4.83 -2.65 -4.44
CA ASP A 59 5.18 -2.41 -5.83
C ASP A 59 4.16 -1.50 -6.51
N ARG A 60 2.85 -1.76 -6.33
CA ARG A 60 1.79 -0.90 -6.86
C ARG A 60 1.75 0.49 -6.23
N PHE A 61 1.96 0.60 -4.92
CA PHE A 61 1.92 1.88 -4.22
C PHE A 61 3.08 2.81 -4.60
N TYR A 62 4.28 2.27 -4.75
CA TYR A 62 5.46 3.05 -5.14
C TYR A 62 5.60 3.20 -6.65
N PHE A 63 4.84 2.43 -7.44
CA PHE A 63 4.87 2.50 -8.88
C PHE A 63 4.57 3.91 -9.41
N GLY A 64 5.50 4.42 -10.21
CA GLY A 64 5.36 5.72 -10.88
C GLY A 64 5.31 6.92 -9.93
N LYS A 65 5.56 6.76 -8.63
CA LYS A 65 5.67 7.89 -7.69
C LYS A 65 6.99 8.62 -7.91
N ALA A 66 8.08 7.86 -8.11
CA ALA A 66 9.39 8.39 -8.46
C ALA A 66 9.37 9.15 -9.81
N GLU A 67 8.79 8.56 -10.85
CA GLU A 67 8.71 9.20 -12.17
C GLU A 67 7.85 10.46 -12.16
N ARG A 68 6.68 10.44 -11.49
CA ARG A 68 5.82 11.62 -11.36
C ARG A 68 6.50 12.74 -10.58
N ASP A 69 7.22 12.42 -9.51
CA ASP A 69 7.95 13.42 -8.73
C ASP A 69 9.09 14.04 -9.55
N ARG A 70 9.83 13.21 -10.30
CA ARG A 70 10.89 13.65 -11.21
C ARG A 70 10.36 14.60 -12.29
N VAL A 71 9.25 14.26 -12.95
CA VAL A 71 8.63 15.12 -13.97
C VAL A 71 8.15 16.44 -13.37
N LYS A 72 7.59 16.40 -12.15
CA LYS A 72 7.14 17.60 -11.44
C LYS A 72 8.29 18.54 -11.08
N GLN A 73 9.43 18.00 -10.65
CA GLN A 73 10.63 18.80 -10.38
C GLN A 73 11.15 19.48 -11.64
N GLN A 74 11.29 18.71 -12.74
CA GLN A 74 11.73 19.25 -14.02
C GLN A 74 10.79 20.33 -14.55
N ALA A 75 9.48 20.14 -14.45
CA ALA A 75 8.50 21.14 -14.85
C ALA A 75 8.62 22.43 -14.02
N ALA A 76 8.82 22.32 -12.71
CA ALA A 76 8.99 23.47 -11.83
C ALA A 76 10.28 24.26 -12.13
N ASP A 77 11.38 23.56 -12.44
CA ASP A 77 12.64 24.18 -12.82
C ASP A 77 12.52 24.93 -14.16
N LEU A 78 11.84 24.33 -15.14
CA LEU A 78 11.55 24.97 -16.43
C LEU A 78 10.65 26.19 -16.27
N GLU A 79 9.61 26.11 -15.44
CA GLU A 79 8.72 27.24 -15.16
C GLU A 79 9.51 28.42 -14.56
N ARG A 80 10.36 28.14 -13.56
CA ARG A 80 11.25 29.15 -12.96
C ARG A 80 12.18 29.77 -13.99
N PHE A 81 12.75 28.96 -14.87
CA PHE A 81 13.62 29.45 -15.95
C PHE A 81 12.88 30.42 -16.87
N VAL A 82 11.68 30.05 -17.35
CA VAL A 82 10.87 30.90 -18.24
C VAL A 82 10.43 32.21 -17.58
N VAL A 83 10.02 32.16 -16.30
CA VAL A 83 9.63 33.36 -15.55
C VAL A 83 10.81 34.31 -15.36
N ASN A 84 11.99 33.78 -15.07
CA ASN A 84 13.20 34.58 -14.90
C ASN A 84 13.61 35.28 -16.20
N GLU A 85 13.57 34.58 -17.33
CA GLU A 85 13.87 35.15 -18.64
C GLU A 85 12.85 36.24 -19.05
N LYS A 86 11.56 36.04 -18.75
CA LYS A 86 10.52 37.06 -18.97
C LYS A 86 10.71 38.31 -18.12
N LYS A 87 11.21 38.19 -16.89
CA LYS A 87 11.37 39.31 -15.95
C LYS A 87 12.64 40.12 -16.20
N LYS A 88 13.64 39.54 -16.87
CA LYS A 88 14.92 40.21 -17.21
C LYS A 88 14.83 41.10 -18.46
N LYS A 89 13.79 40.94 -19.28
CA LYS A 89 13.44 41.85 -20.39
C LYS A 89 12.36 42.83 -19.93
#